data_AF-A0A925Q5W0-F1
#
_entry.id   AF-A0A925Q5W0-F1
#
_cell.length_a   1.000
_cell.length_b   1.000
_cell.length_c   1.000
_cell.angle_alpha   90.00
_cell.angle_beta   90.00
_cell.angle_gamma   90.00
#
_symmetry.space_group_name_H-M   'P 1'
#
loop_
_entity.id
_entity.type
_entity.pdbx_description
1 polymer ?
#
loop_
_entity_poly.entity_id
_entity_poly.type
_entity_poly.pdbx_seq_one_letter_code
_entity_poly.pdbx_strand_id
1 'polypeptide(L)'
;YHTFPGRFDALNQRFRNHTLRMFEKHGMTNIAYWTFQDSPAKENTLIYVISHASREQAKKNWAAFVADPEWKKISDESQRDGKIVEKIDSVFVDATNYSPLR
;
A
#
# COMPACT_ATOMS: atom_id res chain seq x y z
N TYR A 1 2.62 -1.47 6.31
CA TYR A 1 1.29 -1.98 6.70
C TYR A 1 1.48 -3.20 7.57
N HIS A 2 0.74 -3.29 8.66
CA HIS A 2 0.71 -4.45 9.57
C HIS A 2 -0.65 -5.12 9.50
N THR A 3 -0.68 -6.43 9.30
CA THR A 3 -1.93 -7.20 9.21
C THR A 3 -2.31 -7.84 10.53
N PHE A 4 -3.60 -8.11 10.71
CA PHE A 4 -4.06 -9.05 11.73
C PHE A 4 -3.43 -10.45 11.52
N PRO A 5 -3.32 -11.27 12.57
CA PRO A 5 -2.80 -12.64 12.47
C PRO A 5 -3.52 -13.46 11.38
N GLY A 6 -2.74 -14.16 10.55
CA GLY A 6 -3.26 -14.99 9.45
C GLY A 6 -3.80 -14.22 8.23
N ARG A 7 -3.65 -12.89 8.16
CA ARG A 7 -4.19 -12.06 7.06
C ARG A 7 -3.16 -11.57 6.06
N PHE A 8 -1.90 -11.97 6.20
CA PHE A 8 -0.82 -11.45 5.36
C PHE A 8 -0.92 -11.88 3.90
N ASP A 9 -1.33 -13.13 3.63
CA ASP A 9 -1.56 -13.59 2.26
C ASP A 9 -2.71 -12.83 1.59
N ALA A 10 -3.79 -12.55 2.33
CA ALA A 10 -4.90 -11.75 1.82
C ALA A 10 -4.45 -10.32 1.47
N LEU A 11 -3.58 -9.70 2.27
CA LEU A 11 -2.98 -8.41 1.94
C LEU A 11 -2.16 -8.48 0.64
N ASN A 12 -1.27 -9.47 0.53
CA ASN A 12 -0.40 -9.62 -0.64
C ASN A 12 -1.21 -9.90 -1.91
N GLN A 13 -2.27 -10.71 -1.84
CA GLN A 13 -3.18 -10.94 -2.97
C GLN A 13 -3.91 -9.66 -3.38
N ARG A 14 -4.42 -8.88 -2.41
CA ARG A 14 -5.07 -7.59 -2.71
C ARG A 14 -4.11 -6.63 -3.42
N PHE A 15 -2.85 -6.56 -2.97
CA PHE A 15 -1.84 -5.74 -3.61
C PHE A 15 -1.55 -6.21 -5.03
N ARG A 16 -1.22 -7.49 -5.19
CA ARG A 16 -0.84 -8.10 -6.48
C ARG A 16 -1.92 -7.98 -7.54
N ASN A 17 -3.18 -8.21 -7.16
CA ASN A 17 -4.28 -8.32 -8.11
C ASN A 17 -4.97 -6.97 -8.37
N HIS A 18 -4.85 -6.00 -7.46
CA HIS A 18 -5.66 -4.79 -7.49
C HIS A 18 -4.92 -3.51 -7.15
N THR A 19 -4.25 -3.45 -6.00
CA THR A 19 -3.80 -2.16 -5.42
C THR A 19 -2.81 -1.42 -6.31
N LEU A 20 -1.87 -2.12 -6.96
CA LEU A 20 -0.86 -1.47 -7.82
C LEU A 20 -1.49 -0.71 -8.99
N ARG A 21 -2.43 -1.34 -9.72
CA ARG A 21 -3.17 -0.68 -10.81
C ARG A 21 -4.04 0.46 -10.30
N MET A 22 -4.64 0.28 -9.11
CA MET A 22 -5.44 1.35 -8.51
C MET A 22 -4.58 2.55 -8.12
N PHE A 23 -3.36 2.33 -7.62
CA PHE A 23 -2.41 3.43 -7.37
C PHE A 23 -2.10 4.20 -8.65
N GLU A 24 -1.79 3.51 -9.75
CA GLU A 24 -1.53 4.11 -11.05
C GLU A 24 -2.74 4.89 -11.59
N LYS A 25 -3.96 4.32 -11.47
CA LYS A 25 -5.22 4.98 -11.84
C LYS A 25 -5.40 6.34 -11.16
N HIS A 26 -4.88 6.49 -9.94
CA HIS A 26 -4.97 7.73 -9.15
C HIS A 26 -3.66 8.53 -9.15
N GLY A 27 -2.81 8.35 -10.16
CA GLY A 27 -1.60 9.16 -10.36
C GLY A 27 -0.52 8.95 -9.31
N MET A 28 -0.50 7.78 -8.68
CA MET A 28 0.57 7.35 -7.78
C MET A 28 1.49 6.37 -8.50
N THR A 29 2.80 6.57 -8.39
CA THR A 29 3.78 5.70 -9.06
C THR A 29 4.25 4.62 -8.10
N ASN A 30 4.14 3.36 -8.50
CA ASN A 30 4.66 2.22 -7.75
C ASN A 30 6.20 2.21 -7.82
N ILE A 31 6.90 2.21 -6.68
CA ILE A 31 8.38 2.25 -6.63
C ILE A 31 8.96 0.91 -6.20
N ALA A 32 8.57 0.41 -5.03
CA ALA A 32 9.15 -0.82 -4.50
C ALA A 32 8.29 -1.42 -3.37
N TYR A 33 8.43 -2.73 -3.16
CA TYR A 33 7.65 -3.53 -2.21
C TYR A 33 8.55 -4.59 -1.58
N TRP A 34 8.45 -4.76 -0.27
CA TRP A 34 9.22 -5.75 0.48
C TRP A 34 8.39 -6.40 1.57
N THR A 35 8.70 -7.67 1.83
CA THR A 35 8.33 -8.37 3.05
C THR A 35 9.60 -8.65 3.87
N PHE A 36 9.46 -8.81 5.17
CA PHE A 36 10.61 -9.16 6.03
C PHE A 36 11.03 -10.62 5.82
N GLN A 37 12.31 -10.91 6.03
CA GLN A 37 12.82 -12.28 5.98
C GLN A 37 12.68 -13.02 7.31
N ASP A 38 12.64 -12.27 8.42
CA ASP A 38 12.68 -12.80 9.78
C ASP A 38 11.38 -12.55 10.56
N SER A 39 11.02 -13.50 11.42
CA SER A 39 9.87 -13.40 12.32
C SER A 39 10.14 -12.42 13.48
N PRO A 40 9.10 -11.77 14.02
CA PRO A 40 7.69 -11.94 13.66
C PRO A 40 7.26 -11.14 12.43
N ALA A 41 8.03 -10.11 12.01
CA ALA A 41 7.59 -9.17 10.98
C ALA A 41 7.36 -9.82 9.60
N LYS A 42 8.08 -10.92 9.29
CA LYS A 42 7.86 -11.75 8.10
C LYS A 42 6.40 -12.17 7.91
N GLU A 43 5.69 -12.37 9.01
CA GLU A 43 4.36 -12.99 9.02
C GLU A 43 3.22 -12.01 8.82
N ASN A 44 3.47 -10.70 8.96
CA ASN A 44 2.39 -9.71 9.00
C ASN A 44 2.73 -8.33 8.43
N THR A 45 3.95 -8.08 7.96
CA THR A 45 4.38 -6.73 7.57
C THR A 45 4.75 -6.61 6.10
N LEU A 46 4.06 -5.69 5.41
CA LEU A 46 4.40 -5.24 4.05
C LEU A 46 4.98 -3.82 4.11
N ILE A 47 6.17 -3.63 3.56
CA ILE A 47 6.76 -2.31 3.29
C ILE A 47 6.55 -2.00 1.83
N TYR A 48 6.13 -0.77 1.52
CA TYR A 48 6.07 -0.31 0.15
C TYR A 48 6.37 1.18 0.04
N VAL A 49 6.86 1.58 -1.12
CA VAL A 49 7.12 2.97 -1.50
C VAL A 49 6.35 3.27 -2.76
N ILE A 50 5.66 4.41 -2.76
CA ILE A 50 5.05 5.02 -3.93
C ILE A 50 5.52 6.47 -4.03
N SER A 51 5.53 7.03 -5.24
CA SER A 51 5.83 8.45 -5.45
C SER A 51 4.59 9.26 -5.78
N HIS A 52 4.63 10.52 -5.38
CA HIS A 52 3.67 11.56 -5.72
C HIS A 52 4.43 12.77 -6.25
N ALA A 53 3.83 13.54 -7.15
CA ALA A 53 4.45 14.75 -7.69
C ALA A 53 4.71 15.85 -6.64
N SER A 54 3.87 15.92 -5.59
CA SER A 54 4.03 16.82 -4.45
C SER A 54 3.22 16.33 -3.25
N ARG A 55 3.37 17.00 -2.10
CA ARG A 55 2.53 16.74 -0.90
C ARG A 55 1.07 17.09 -1.14
N GLU A 56 0.78 18.16 -1.86
CA GLU A 56 -0.59 18.54 -2.24
C GLU A 56 -1.19 17.50 -3.19
N GLN A 57 -0.42 17.02 -4.16
CA GLN A 57 -0.89 15.99 -5.08
C GLN A 57 -1.10 14.67 -4.34
N ALA A 58 -0.25 14.32 -3.37
CA ALA A 58 -0.46 13.14 -2.53
C ALA A 58 -1.81 13.19 -1.80
N LYS A 59 -2.16 14.33 -1.19
CA LYS A 59 -3.46 14.50 -0.53
C LYS A 59 -4.62 14.29 -1.50
N LYS A 60 -4.53 14.85 -2.72
CA LYS A 60 -5.56 14.68 -3.76
C LYS A 60 -5.67 13.24 -4.24
N ASN A 61 -4.54 12.59 -4.52
CA ASN A 61 -4.48 11.20 -5.00
C ASN A 61 -5.10 10.25 -3.98
N TRP A 62 -4.73 10.37 -2.70
CA TRP A 62 -5.28 9.52 -1.64
C TRP A 62 -6.78 9.73 -1.42
N ALA A 63 -7.24 10.99 -1.45
CA ALA A 63 -8.66 11.30 -1.34
C ALA A 63 -9.45 10.68 -2.52
N ALA A 64 -8.94 10.78 -3.74
CA ALA A 64 -9.55 10.17 -4.92
C ALA A 64 -9.54 8.64 -4.85
N PHE A 65 -8.42 8.03 -4.45
CA PHE A 65 -8.29 6.59 -4.30
C PHE A 65 -9.30 6.00 -3.31
N VAL A 66 -9.42 6.60 -2.11
CA VAL A 66 -10.36 6.11 -1.09
C VAL A 66 -11.82 6.33 -1.52
N ALA A 67 -12.09 7.39 -2.30
CA ALA A 67 -13.43 7.68 -2.79
C ALA A 67 -13.86 6.77 -3.96
N ASP A 68 -12.91 6.16 -4.69
CA ASP A 68 -13.17 5.39 -5.90
C ASP A 68 -14.11 4.19 -5.64
N PRO A 69 -15.24 4.08 -6.36
CA PRO A 69 -16.19 2.97 -6.19
C PRO A 69 -15.57 1.59 -6.43
N GLU A 70 -14.62 1.48 -7.37
CA GLU A 70 -13.89 0.24 -7.65
C GLU A 70 -13.03 -0.15 -6.45
N TRP A 71 -12.32 0.83 -5.85
CA TRP A 71 -11.54 0.59 -4.64
C TRP A 71 -12.41 0.15 -3.47
N LYS A 72 -13.57 0.80 -3.26
CA LYS A 72 -14.52 0.41 -2.21
C LYS A 72 -14.96 -1.04 -2.37
N LYS A 73 -15.33 -1.43 -3.59
CA LYS A 73 -15.70 -2.82 -3.90
C LYS A 73 -14.56 -3.80 -3.63
N ILE A 74 -13.34 -3.51 -4.11
CA ILE A 74 -12.15 -4.34 -3.86
C ILE A 74 -11.87 -4.46 -2.36
N SER A 75 -11.94 -3.35 -1.63
CA SER A 75 -11.72 -3.31 -0.19
C SER A 75 -12.74 -4.18 0.55
N ASP A 76 -14.03 -4.05 0.22
CA ASP A 76 -15.08 -4.86 0.82
C ASP A 76 -14.93 -6.34 0.49
N GLU A 77 -14.69 -6.68 -0.78
CA GLU A 77 -14.50 -8.05 -1.27
C GLU A 77 -13.31 -8.73 -0.61
N SER A 78 -12.17 -8.04 -0.55
CA SER A 78 -10.95 -8.56 0.07
C SER A 78 -11.08 -8.78 1.57
N GLN A 79 -12.01 -8.09 2.24
CA GLN A 79 -12.18 -8.14 3.69
C GLN A 79 -13.43 -8.91 4.15
N ARG A 80 -14.12 -9.61 3.24
CA ARG A 80 -15.30 -10.42 3.58
C ARG A 80 -15.02 -11.45 4.67
N ASP A 81 -13.85 -12.07 4.61
CA ASP A 81 -13.45 -13.07 5.59
C ASP A 81 -12.90 -12.44 6.88
N GLY A 82 -12.75 -11.12 6.95
CA GLY A 82 -12.26 -10.37 8.11
C GLY A 82 -11.38 -9.18 7.74
N LYS A 83 -11.18 -8.26 8.70
CA LYS A 83 -10.27 -7.12 8.53
C LYS A 83 -8.86 -7.61 8.23
N ILE A 84 -8.23 -7.04 7.20
CA ILE A 84 -6.86 -7.40 6.81
C ILE A 84 -5.83 -6.57 7.59
N VAL A 85 -5.96 -5.25 7.53
CA VAL A 85 -4.96 -4.31 8.05
C VAL A 85 -5.32 -3.93 9.48
N GLU A 86 -4.37 -4.12 10.39
CA GLU A 86 -4.46 -3.72 11.80
C GLU A 86 -3.92 -2.30 11.99
N LYS A 87 -2.75 -2.01 11.40
CA LYS A 87 -2.06 -0.73 11.58
C LYS A 87 -1.37 -0.27 10.30
N ILE A 88 -1.36 1.05 10.09
CA ILE A 88 -0.63 1.71 9.02
C ILE A 88 0.36 2.71 9.63
N ASP A 89 1.64 2.54 9.32
CA ASP A 89 2.67 3.56 9.51
C ASP A 89 2.92 4.22 8.15
N SER A 90 2.86 5.55 8.07
CA SER A 90 3.02 6.31 6.83
C SER A 90 3.83 7.59 7.07
N VAL A 91 4.86 7.78 6.26
CA VAL A 91 5.76 8.94 6.30
C VAL A 91 6.10 9.36 4.88
N PHE A 92 6.57 10.59 4.72
CA PHE A 92 7.12 11.09 3.46
C PHE A 92 8.61 11.27 3.64
N VAL A 93 9.36 10.85 2.63
CA VAL A 93 10.83 10.87 2.63
C VAL A 93 11.30 11.44 1.31
N ASP A 94 12.43 12.13 1.36
CA ASP A 94 13.16 12.57 0.16
C ASP A 94 14.31 11.61 -0.11
N ALA A 95 14.56 11.30 -1.37
CA ALA A 95 15.73 10.53 -1.77
C ALA A 95 16.99 11.35 -1.47
N THR A 96 17.97 10.72 -0.81
CA THR A 96 19.28 11.34 -0.59
C THR A 96 20.05 11.45 -1.90
N ASN A 97 21.04 12.34 -1.98
CA ASN A 97 21.83 12.55 -3.19
C ASN A 97 22.68 11.34 -3.64
N TYR A 98 22.84 10.33 -2.80
CA TYR A 98 23.53 9.07 -3.11
C TYR A 98 22.55 7.90 -3.35
N SER A 99 21.24 8.15 -3.29
CA SER A 99 20.24 7.15 -3.65
C SER A 99 20.27 6.87 -5.15
N PRO A 100 20.28 5.59 -5.58
CA PRO A 100 20.07 5.23 -6.99
C PRO A 100 18.68 5.63 -7.51
N LEU A 101 17.70 5.68 -6.60
CA LEU A 101 16.36 6.20 -6.87
C LEU A 101 16.46 7.73 -6.99
N ARG A 102 16.13 8.28 -8.16
CA ARG A 102 16.12 9.72 -8.46
C ARG A 102 14.70 10.22 -8.69
#